data_AF-A2DCV2-F1
#
_entry.id   AF-A2DCV2-F1
#
_cell.length_a   1.000
_cell.length_b   1.000
_cell.length_c   1.000
_cell.angle_alpha   90.00
_cell.angle_beta   90.00
_cell.angle_gamma   90.00
#
_symmetry.space_group_name_H-M   'P 1'
#
loop_
_entity.id
_entity.type
_entity.pdbx_description
1 polymer ?
#
loop_
_entity_poly.entity_id
_entity_poly.type
_entity_poly.pdbx_seq_one_letter_code
_entity_poly.pdbx_strand_id
1 'polypeptide(L)'
;MIVTILGFQNLMVQPWYIIPYKNDTIKRFLCKGWSCEASNYKPHQLDEFDDVINSYINGTYESNLERKLIQFISRGYYPAYCAAGLFAMTGLGNFTQNLTRSYIMLNKGAEYGLWSCFDTLTFHPFTENPFEFSKIAMKYGGVWSTIYYALENIKQNGDAMESLEILSHVETGATSGWWKKRRSGKAYANALSVIMNMTEGNVQESWETMLNLSRGSNLPAALWVADGYKTGEIGRVDPKEGVKNLIPYLSTGPWRIDVASIIESNETVNKTLLFDIASKIGNNYAQAISSFPQIY
;
A
#
# COMPACT_ATOMS: atom_id res chain seq x y z
N MET A 1 32.86 8.71 -6.02
CA MET A 1 31.95 8.06 -6.98
C MET A 1 30.56 8.50 -6.60
N ILE A 2 30.05 9.54 -7.24
CA ILE A 2 28.72 10.10 -6.96
C ILE A 2 27.73 9.14 -7.62
N VAL A 3 27.06 8.31 -6.82
CA VAL A 3 25.90 7.58 -7.30
C VAL A 3 24.80 8.62 -7.42
N THR A 4 24.66 9.21 -8.61
CA THR A 4 23.45 9.94 -8.97
C THR A 4 22.35 8.89 -9.04
N ILE A 5 21.72 8.61 -7.90
CA ILE A 5 20.40 8.00 -7.90
C ILE A 5 19.59 8.96 -8.76
N LEU A 6 19.02 8.47 -9.86
CA LEU A 6 17.94 9.16 -10.57
C LEU A 6 16.75 9.19 -9.61
N GLY A 7 16.88 9.99 -8.54
CA GLY A 7 15.86 10.26 -7.56
C GLY A 7 14.85 11.17 -8.23
N PHE A 8 13.57 10.85 -8.07
CA PHE A 8 12.51 11.78 -8.37
C PHE A 8 12.88 13.14 -7.77
N GLN A 9 12.86 14.19 -8.61
CA GLN A 9 13.28 15.52 -8.15
C GLN A 9 12.33 16.06 -7.08
N ASN A 10 11.05 15.67 -7.19
CA ASN A 10 9.99 16.06 -6.28
C ASN A 10 9.42 14.85 -5.54
N LEU A 11 9.06 15.06 -4.27
CA LEU A 11 8.45 14.06 -3.43
C LEU A 11 7.02 13.80 -3.91
N MET A 12 6.66 12.52 -4.07
CA MET A 12 5.30 12.14 -4.43
C MET A 12 4.85 10.92 -3.66
N VAL A 13 3.69 11.06 -3.02
CA VAL A 13 3.02 9.99 -2.27
C VAL A 13 1.73 9.66 -3.00
N GLN A 14 1.61 8.42 -3.47
CA GLN A 14 0.45 7.96 -4.24
C GLN A 14 -0.18 6.75 -3.53
N PRO A 15 -1.50 6.74 -3.36
CA PRO A 15 -2.20 5.59 -2.80
C PRO A 15 -2.20 4.43 -3.79
N TRP A 16 -2.50 3.24 -3.28
CA TRP A 16 -2.56 2.00 -4.06
C TRP A 16 -3.94 1.37 -3.97
N TYR A 17 -4.40 0.87 -5.11
CA TYR A 17 -5.63 0.12 -5.24
C TYR A 17 -5.33 -1.37 -5.33
N ILE A 18 -6.09 -2.17 -4.59
CA ILE A 18 -6.25 -3.59 -4.81
C ILE A 18 -7.75 -3.88 -4.94
N ILE A 19 -8.11 -4.86 -5.77
CA ILE A 19 -9.51 -5.32 -5.80
C ILE A 19 -9.98 -5.67 -4.37
N PRO A 20 -11.17 -5.25 -3.94
CA PRO A 20 -11.65 -5.56 -2.60
C PRO A 20 -11.68 -7.06 -2.35
N TYR A 21 -11.17 -7.51 -1.19
CA TYR A 21 -11.04 -8.93 -0.84
C TYR A 21 -12.32 -9.75 -1.11
N LYS A 22 -13.49 -9.21 -0.74
CA LYS A 22 -14.79 -9.88 -0.93
C LYS A 22 -15.24 -9.98 -2.39
N ASN A 23 -14.69 -9.15 -3.26
CA ASN A 23 -14.99 -9.10 -4.69
C ASN A 23 -13.91 -9.80 -5.52
N ASP A 24 -12.83 -10.27 -4.90
CA ASP A 24 -11.75 -10.95 -5.60
C ASP A 24 -12.17 -12.37 -5.99
N THR A 25 -12.64 -12.50 -7.23
CA THR A 25 -13.00 -13.77 -7.86
C THR A 25 -11.83 -14.40 -8.63
N ILE A 26 -10.57 -14.09 -8.26
CA ILE A 26 -9.26 -14.50 -8.85
C ILE A 26 -8.53 -13.36 -9.61
N LYS A 27 -9.05 -12.13 -9.65
CA LYS A 27 -8.45 -11.00 -10.37
C LYS A 27 -7.60 -10.11 -9.46
N ARG A 28 -6.40 -10.61 -9.17
CA ARG A 28 -5.26 -9.99 -8.42
C ARG A 28 -4.74 -8.69 -9.07
N PHE A 29 -5.62 -7.72 -9.27
CA PHE A 29 -5.31 -6.43 -9.86
C PHE A 29 -4.81 -5.48 -8.79
N LEU A 30 -3.63 -4.95 -9.02
CA LEU A 30 -2.97 -3.96 -8.18
C LEU A 30 -2.59 -2.77 -9.06
N CYS A 31 -2.90 -1.56 -8.61
CA CYS A 31 -2.66 -0.35 -9.38
C CYS A 31 -2.23 0.80 -8.46
N LYS A 32 -1.40 1.71 -8.97
CA LYS A 32 -0.86 2.88 -8.26
C LYS A 32 -1.49 4.14 -8.82
N GLY A 33 -1.81 5.11 -7.96
CA GLY A 33 -2.35 6.40 -8.37
C GLY A 33 -3.77 6.61 -7.89
N TRP A 34 -4.49 7.60 -8.44
CA TRP A 34 -5.82 7.98 -7.96
C TRP A 34 -6.97 7.51 -8.85
N SER A 35 -6.65 6.97 -10.02
CA SER A 35 -7.57 6.70 -11.12
C SER A 35 -7.69 5.21 -11.47
N CYS A 36 -7.16 4.33 -10.63
CA CYS A 36 -7.37 2.89 -10.77
C CYS A 36 -8.87 2.58 -10.72
N GLU A 37 -9.33 1.69 -11.61
CA GLU A 37 -10.75 1.35 -11.81
C GLU A 37 -11.64 2.52 -12.29
N ALA A 38 -11.06 3.64 -12.73
CA ALA A 38 -11.80 4.81 -13.19
C ALA A 38 -12.30 4.66 -14.65
N SER A 39 -13.00 3.57 -14.96
CA SER A 39 -13.54 3.26 -16.30
C SER A 39 -14.61 4.25 -16.78
N ASN A 40 -15.15 5.07 -15.87
CA ASN A 40 -16.20 6.04 -16.15
C ASN A 40 -15.70 7.37 -16.73
N TYR A 41 -14.38 7.59 -16.84
CA TYR A 41 -13.81 8.84 -17.35
C TYR A 41 -13.25 8.67 -18.76
N LYS A 42 -13.24 9.76 -19.53
CA LYS A 42 -12.72 9.73 -20.89
C LYS A 42 -11.20 9.48 -20.84
N PRO A 43 -10.65 8.57 -21.67
CA PRO A 43 -9.22 8.22 -21.64
C PRO A 43 -8.28 9.44 -21.67
N HIS A 44 -8.58 10.43 -22.51
CA HIS A 44 -7.74 11.64 -22.60
C HIS A 44 -7.65 12.45 -21.29
N GLN A 45 -8.65 12.39 -20.40
CA GLN A 45 -8.58 13.09 -19.11
C GLN A 45 -7.66 12.36 -18.12
N LEU A 46 -7.66 11.02 -18.19
CA LEU A 46 -6.74 10.18 -17.44
C LEU A 46 -5.29 10.42 -17.92
N ASP A 47 -5.06 10.34 -19.23
CA ASP A 47 -3.74 10.55 -19.83
C ASP A 47 -3.19 11.93 -19.46
N GLU A 48 -4.01 12.98 -19.60
CA GLU A 48 -3.63 14.35 -19.23
C GLU A 48 -3.31 14.47 -17.74
N PHE A 49 -4.07 13.79 -16.87
CA PHE A 49 -3.82 13.80 -15.43
C PHE A 49 -2.52 13.09 -15.07
N ASP A 50 -2.29 11.91 -15.63
CA ASP A 50 -1.08 11.12 -15.39
C ASP A 50 0.16 11.85 -15.93
N ASP A 51 0.07 12.50 -17.08
CA ASP A 51 1.15 13.31 -17.65
C ASP A 51 1.51 14.50 -16.75
N VAL A 52 0.53 15.18 -16.16
CA VAL A 52 0.76 16.27 -15.20
C VAL A 52 1.48 15.76 -13.96
N ILE A 53 1.02 14.63 -13.39
CA ILE A 53 1.63 14.03 -12.21
C ILE A 53 3.07 13.58 -12.52
N ASN A 54 3.29 12.90 -13.65
CA ASN A 54 4.61 12.43 -14.07
C ASN A 54 5.58 13.59 -14.34
N SER A 55 5.10 14.65 -15.00
CA SER A 55 5.89 15.86 -15.21
C SER A 55 6.28 16.53 -13.90
N TYR A 56 5.39 16.53 -12.90
CA TYR A 56 5.70 17.05 -11.57
C TYR A 56 6.79 16.21 -10.90
N ILE A 57 6.61 14.89 -10.87
CA ILE A 57 7.56 13.94 -10.29
C ILE A 57 8.97 14.10 -10.90
N ASN A 58 9.04 14.36 -12.22
CA ASN A 58 10.29 14.54 -12.96
C ASN A 58 10.86 15.97 -12.89
N GLY A 59 10.18 16.90 -12.23
CA GLY A 59 10.59 18.31 -12.14
C GLY A 59 10.47 19.11 -13.44
N THR A 60 9.79 18.57 -14.46
CA THR A 60 9.56 19.23 -15.74
C THR A 60 8.24 20.01 -15.78
N TYR A 61 7.48 19.99 -14.69
CA TYR A 61 6.20 20.69 -14.61
C TYR A 61 6.40 22.13 -14.13
N GLU A 62 6.24 23.08 -15.05
CA GLU A 62 6.53 24.50 -14.82
C GLU A 62 5.34 25.29 -14.22
N SER A 63 4.17 24.66 -14.08
CA SER A 63 2.95 25.31 -13.57
C SER A 63 2.67 24.95 -12.11
N ASN A 64 1.77 25.71 -11.48
CA ASN A 64 1.24 25.37 -10.18
C ASN A 64 0.34 24.11 -10.27
N LEU A 65 0.66 23.07 -9.48
CA LEU A 65 -0.03 21.77 -9.49
C LEU A 65 -1.46 21.88 -8.93
N GLU A 66 -1.64 22.69 -7.88
CA GLU A 66 -2.95 22.96 -7.29
C GLU A 66 -3.94 23.50 -8.31
N ARG A 67 -3.55 24.54 -9.06
CA ARG A 67 -4.40 25.12 -10.10
C ARG A 67 -4.84 24.09 -11.14
N LYS A 68 -3.95 23.18 -11.53
CA LYS A 68 -4.25 22.14 -12.53
C LYS A 68 -5.19 21.08 -11.99
N LEU A 69 -5.01 20.65 -10.74
CA LEU A 69 -5.94 19.74 -10.08
C LEU A 69 -7.35 20.34 -9.94
N ILE A 70 -7.45 21.64 -9.61
CA ILE A 70 -8.74 22.35 -9.59
C ILE A 70 -9.39 22.41 -10.98
N GLN A 71 -8.61 22.59 -12.05
CA GLN A 71 -9.11 22.54 -13.43
C GLN A 71 -9.64 21.15 -13.82
N PHE A 72 -8.99 20.08 -13.37
CA PHE A 72 -9.51 18.72 -13.58
C PHE A 72 -10.85 18.52 -12.87
N ILE A 73 -10.95 18.99 -11.63
CA ILE A 73 -12.20 18.94 -10.84
C ILE A 73 -13.33 19.70 -11.56
N SER A 74 -13.08 20.92 -12.05
CA SER A 74 -14.10 21.71 -12.74
C SER A 74 -14.53 21.09 -14.07
N ARG A 75 -13.67 20.27 -14.70
CA ARG A 75 -13.97 19.46 -15.89
C ARG A 75 -14.62 18.11 -15.58
N GLY A 76 -14.98 17.85 -14.32
CA GLY A 76 -15.65 16.62 -13.89
C GLY A 76 -14.74 15.40 -13.75
N TYR A 77 -13.41 15.58 -13.72
CA TYR A 77 -12.48 14.48 -13.44
C TYR A 77 -12.28 14.34 -11.92
N TYR A 78 -13.14 13.54 -11.29
CA TYR A 78 -13.20 13.46 -9.82
C TYR A 78 -12.00 12.83 -9.11
N PRO A 79 -11.15 11.96 -9.70
CA PRO A 79 -9.91 11.52 -9.06
C PRO A 79 -8.99 12.67 -8.60
N ALA A 80 -9.08 13.82 -9.25
CA ALA A 80 -8.37 15.02 -8.85
C ALA A 80 -8.80 15.56 -7.47
N TYR A 81 -10.02 15.27 -6.99
CA TYR A 81 -10.40 15.55 -5.59
C TYR A 81 -9.51 14.82 -4.60
N CYS A 82 -9.21 13.54 -4.86
CA CYS A 82 -8.43 12.71 -3.95
C CYS A 82 -6.95 13.13 -3.93
N ALA A 83 -6.38 13.43 -5.10
CA ALA A 83 -5.03 13.97 -5.20
C ALA A 83 -4.91 15.34 -4.51
N ALA A 84 -5.81 16.28 -4.82
CA ALA A 84 -5.82 17.61 -4.22
C ALA A 84 -6.05 17.56 -2.71
N GLY A 85 -6.90 16.64 -2.24
CA GLY A 85 -7.14 16.39 -0.82
C GLY A 85 -5.87 15.93 -0.11
N LEU A 86 -5.21 14.89 -0.61
CA LEU A 86 -3.93 14.39 -0.06
C LEU A 86 -2.84 15.48 -0.06
N PHE A 87 -2.74 16.26 -1.13
CA PHE A 87 -1.74 17.34 -1.22
C PHE A 87 -2.05 18.49 -0.27
N ALA A 88 -3.32 18.91 -0.15
CA ALA A 88 -3.73 19.88 0.86
C ALA A 88 -3.54 19.35 2.30
N MET A 89 -3.68 18.04 2.52
CA MET A 89 -3.46 17.43 3.83
C MET A 89 -1.99 17.51 4.26
N THR A 90 -1.07 17.35 3.32
CA THR A 90 0.36 17.14 3.57
C THR A 90 1.24 18.32 3.17
N GLY A 91 0.74 19.28 2.39
CA GLY A 91 1.54 20.34 1.76
C GLY A 91 2.35 19.90 0.53
N LEU A 92 2.17 18.66 0.04
CA LEU A 92 2.86 18.16 -1.16
C LEU A 92 2.53 18.99 -2.40
N GLY A 93 3.45 19.07 -3.37
CA GLY A 93 3.07 19.66 -4.66
C GLY A 93 2.98 21.18 -4.68
N ASN A 94 3.68 21.86 -3.77
CA ASN A 94 3.53 23.30 -3.49
C ASN A 94 2.12 23.70 -3.02
N PHE A 95 1.35 22.76 -2.45
CA PHE A 95 0.09 23.08 -1.79
C PHE A 95 0.35 23.76 -0.45
N THR A 96 -0.44 24.78 -0.13
CA THR A 96 -0.52 25.25 1.26
C THR A 96 -1.26 24.20 2.08
N GLN A 97 -0.64 23.71 3.15
CA GLN A 97 -1.29 22.74 4.04
C GLN A 97 -2.58 23.33 4.62
N ASN A 98 -3.70 22.62 4.46
CA ASN A 98 -5.00 23.02 4.97
C ASN A 98 -5.88 21.78 5.20
N LEU A 99 -6.00 21.37 6.46
CA LEU A 99 -6.76 20.18 6.86
C LEU A 99 -8.26 20.31 6.58
N THR A 100 -8.84 21.49 6.73
CA THR A 100 -10.27 21.72 6.43
C THR A 100 -10.55 21.55 4.94
N ARG A 101 -9.73 22.18 4.09
CA ARG A 101 -9.86 22.06 2.64
C ARG A 101 -9.61 20.63 2.17
N SER A 102 -8.58 19.99 2.70
CA SER A 102 -8.28 18.57 2.47
C SER A 102 -9.52 17.72 2.77
N TYR A 103 -10.07 17.84 3.97
CA TYR A 103 -11.22 17.06 4.40
C TYR A 103 -12.44 17.27 3.50
N ILE A 104 -12.73 18.51 3.11
CA ILE A 104 -13.84 18.82 2.19
C ILE A 104 -13.63 18.16 0.83
N MET A 105 -12.42 18.28 0.25
CA MET A 105 -12.10 17.68 -1.05
C MET A 105 -12.20 16.16 -1.02
N LEU A 106 -11.62 15.54 0.02
CA LEU A 106 -11.63 14.11 0.17
C LEU A 106 -13.04 13.55 0.36
N ASN A 107 -13.87 14.18 1.21
CA ASN A 107 -15.27 13.78 1.35
C ASN A 107 -16.03 13.94 0.03
N LYS A 108 -15.79 15.03 -0.71
CA LYS A 108 -16.44 15.23 -2.00
C LYS A 108 -16.07 14.16 -3.02
N GLY A 109 -14.80 13.73 -3.06
CA GLY A 109 -14.40 12.61 -3.91
C GLY A 109 -14.95 11.26 -3.41
N ALA A 110 -15.06 11.06 -2.10
CA ALA A 110 -15.66 9.86 -1.50
C ALA A 110 -17.16 9.71 -1.84
N GLU A 111 -17.91 10.81 -1.99
CA GLU A 111 -19.30 10.79 -2.49
C GLU A 111 -19.43 10.15 -3.87
N TYR A 112 -18.37 10.19 -4.70
CA TYR A 112 -18.32 9.52 -6.01
C TYR A 112 -17.79 8.08 -5.93
N GLY A 113 -17.63 7.51 -4.73
CA GLY A 113 -17.14 6.15 -4.54
C GLY A 113 -15.64 5.98 -4.81
N LEU A 114 -14.85 7.07 -4.80
CA LEU A 114 -13.43 7.02 -5.12
C LEU A 114 -12.61 6.41 -3.97
N TRP A 115 -12.09 5.21 -4.20
CA TRP A 115 -11.31 4.46 -3.23
C TRP A 115 -10.13 5.23 -2.64
N SER A 116 -9.41 6.02 -3.45
CA SER A 116 -8.22 6.76 -2.99
C SER A 116 -8.56 7.87 -2.01
N CYS A 117 -9.77 8.42 -2.09
CA CYS A 117 -10.27 9.39 -1.13
C CYS A 117 -10.57 8.70 0.20
N PHE A 118 -11.24 7.54 0.19
CA PHE A 118 -11.44 6.74 1.40
C PHE A 118 -10.10 6.34 2.03
N ASP A 119 -9.15 5.90 1.21
CA ASP A 119 -7.83 5.47 1.69
C ASP A 119 -7.07 6.61 2.39
N THR A 120 -7.15 7.82 1.83
CA THR A 120 -6.54 9.00 2.44
C THR A 120 -7.30 9.48 3.68
N LEU A 121 -8.64 9.44 3.66
CA LEU A 121 -9.50 9.83 4.78
C LEU A 121 -9.23 8.99 6.02
N THR A 122 -8.94 7.69 5.88
CA THR A 122 -8.57 6.82 7.02
C THR A 122 -7.48 7.44 7.89
N PHE A 123 -6.51 8.11 7.29
CA PHE A 123 -5.37 8.71 8.00
C PHE A 123 -5.48 10.23 8.17
N HIS A 124 -6.61 10.82 7.80
CA HIS A 124 -6.81 12.26 7.95
C HIS A 124 -6.94 12.63 9.45
N PRO A 125 -6.33 13.74 9.92
CA PRO A 125 -6.40 14.14 11.34
C PRO A 125 -7.82 14.41 11.88
N PHE A 126 -8.79 14.62 11.00
CA PHE A 126 -10.20 14.83 11.37
C PHE A 126 -11.02 13.54 11.39
N THR A 127 -10.43 12.39 11.08
CA THR A 127 -11.11 11.09 11.14
C THR A 127 -11.00 10.56 12.56
N GLU A 128 -12.11 10.59 13.29
CA GLU A 128 -12.15 10.22 14.72
C GLU A 128 -11.87 8.74 14.98
N ASN A 129 -12.35 7.85 14.10
CA ASN A 129 -12.15 6.41 14.23
C ASN A 129 -11.52 5.82 12.96
N PRO A 130 -10.19 5.90 12.84
CA PRO A 130 -9.46 5.34 11.69
C PRO A 130 -9.70 3.83 11.50
N PHE A 131 -9.86 3.07 12.59
CA PHE A 131 -10.05 1.62 12.51
C PHE A 131 -11.37 1.27 11.82
N GLU A 132 -12.50 1.82 12.28
CA GLU A 132 -13.79 1.59 11.62
C GLU A 132 -13.85 2.19 10.21
N PHE A 133 -13.22 3.35 10.01
CA PHE A 133 -13.16 3.96 8.68
C PHE A 133 -12.34 3.12 7.70
N SER A 134 -11.25 2.50 8.16
CA SER A 134 -10.41 1.64 7.32
C SER A 134 -11.16 0.42 6.79
N LYS A 135 -12.13 -0.10 7.55
CA LYS A 135 -13.04 -1.17 7.10
C LYS A 135 -13.94 -0.71 5.95
N ILE A 136 -14.35 0.56 5.93
CA ILE A 136 -15.09 1.16 4.82
C ILE A 136 -14.16 1.31 3.62
N ALA A 137 -12.98 1.92 3.80
CA ALA A 137 -12.01 2.13 2.73
C ALA A 137 -11.54 0.83 2.06
N MET A 138 -11.36 -0.24 2.83
CA MET A 138 -11.03 -1.58 2.33
C MET A 138 -12.10 -2.12 1.35
N LYS A 139 -13.39 -1.84 1.57
CA LYS A 139 -14.47 -2.25 0.65
C LYS A 139 -14.36 -1.57 -0.72
N TYR A 140 -13.67 -0.43 -0.79
CA TYR A 140 -13.40 0.28 -2.03
C TYR A 140 -12.02 -0.06 -2.62
N GLY A 141 -11.16 -0.80 -1.91
CA GLY A 141 -9.89 -1.27 -2.44
C GLY A 141 -8.65 -0.45 -2.05
N GLY A 142 -8.76 0.46 -1.08
CA GLY A 142 -7.61 1.20 -0.56
C GLY A 142 -6.61 0.30 0.17
N VAL A 143 -5.38 0.18 -0.36
CA VAL A 143 -4.37 -0.74 0.18
C VAL A 143 -3.85 -0.30 1.54
N TRP A 144 -3.60 1.00 1.76
CA TRP A 144 -3.06 1.47 3.04
C TRP A 144 -4.04 1.19 4.19
N SER A 145 -5.31 1.48 3.98
CA SER A 145 -6.39 1.20 4.93
C SER A 145 -6.59 -0.29 5.14
N THR A 146 -6.46 -1.10 4.09
CA THR A 146 -6.56 -2.57 4.18
C THR A 146 -5.46 -3.14 5.08
N ILE A 147 -4.21 -2.68 4.90
CA ILE A 147 -3.07 -3.07 5.73
C ILE A 147 -3.27 -2.61 7.17
N TYR A 148 -3.63 -1.34 7.37
CA TYR A 148 -3.87 -0.77 8.69
C TYR A 148 -4.97 -1.53 9.43
N TYR A 149 -6.11 -1.80 8.79
CA TYR A 149 -7.20 -2.60 9.36
C TYR A 149 -6.68 -3.96 9.80
N ALA A 150 -5.98 -4.69 8.94
CA ALA A 150 -5.50 -6.04 9.27
C ALA A 150 -4.50 -6.04 10.44
N LEU A 151 -3.61 -5.06 10.53
CA LEU A 151 -2.65 -4.95 11.64
C LEU A 151 -3.32 -4.57 12.96
N GLU A 152 -4.32 -3.67 12.92
CA GLU A 152 -5.05 -3.23 14.11
C GLU A 152 -6.12 -4.22 14.57
N ASN A 153 -6.72 -5.01 13.66
CA ASN A 153 -7.79 -5.95 13.98
C ASN A 153 -7.35 -7.01 15.01
N ILE A 154 -6.07 -7.40 14.98
CA ILE A 154 -5.48 -8.29 15.98
C ILE A 154 -5.47 -7.64 17.37
N LYS A 155 -5.18 -6.33 17.43
CA LYS A 155 -5.10 -5.59 18.70
C LYS A 155 -6.49 -5.28 19.26
N GLN A 156 -7.41 -4.88 18.38
CA GLN A 156 -8.75 -4.44 18.75
C GLN A 156 -9.69 -5.62 19.03
N ASN A 157 -9.70 -6.62 18.16
CA ASN A 157 -10.68 -7.71 18.18
C ASN A 157 -10.07 -9.10 18.47
N GLY A 158 -8.73 -9.22 18.45
CA GLY A 158 -8.06 -10.51 18.63
C GLY A 158 -8.18 -11.46 17.42
N ASP A 159 -8.77 -11.01 16.31
CA ASP A 159 -9.05 -11.84 15.14
C ASP A 159 -7.83 -11.93 14.20
N ALA A 160 -6.91 -12.82 14.55
CA ALA A 160 -5.74 -13.10 13.73
C ALA A 160 -6.06 -13.83 12.43
N MET A 161 -7.20 -14.52 12.35
CA MET A 161 -7.58 -15.27 11.15
C MET A 161 -8.02 -14.33 10.03
N GLU A 162 -8.92 -13.39 10.34
CA GLU A 162 -9.33 -12.35 9.39
C GLU A 162 -8.11 -11.54 8.92
N SER A 163 -7.23 -11.16 9.85
CA SER A 163 -6.00 -10.45 9.50
C SER A 163 -5.08 -11.26 8.59
N LEU A 164 -4.93 -12.57 8.81
CA LEU A 164 -4.13 -13.43 7.95
C LEU A 164 -4.70 -13.51 6.54
N GLU A 165 -6.01 -13.64 6.40
CA GLU A 165 -6.70 -13.67 5.10
C GLU A 165 -6.50 -12.35 4.33
N ILE A 166 -6.73 -11.21 4.99
CA ILE A 166 -6.59 -9.88 4.38
C ILE A 166 -5.15 -9.62 3.96
N LEU A 167 -4.16 -9.92 4.81
CA LEU A 167 -2.76 -9.73 4.46
C LEU A 167 -2.32 -10.68 3.34
N SER A 168 -2.79 -11.94 3.35
CA SER A 168 -2.52 -12.89 2.27
C SER A 168 -3.07 -12.37 0.93
N HIS A 169 -4.26 -11.75 0.94
CA HIS A 169 -4.85 -11.09 -0.24
C HIS A 169 -3.98 -9.95 -0.77
N VAL A 170 -3.60 -9.02 0.10
CA VAL A 170 -2.76 -7.86 -0.24
C VAL A 170 -1.42 -8.30 -0.82
N GLU A 171 -0.74 -9.21 -0.13
CA GLU A 171 0.56 -9.74 -0.55
C GLU A 171 0.46 -10.55 -1.85
N THR A 172 -0.61 -11.31 -2.02
CA THR A 172 -0.91 -12.01 -3.28
C THR A 172 -1.03 -11.04 -4.46
N GLY A 173 -1.68 -9.89 -4.28
CA GLY A 173 -1.78 -8.84 -5.29
C GLY A 173 -0.41 -8.29 -5.72
N ALA A 174 0.55 -8.20 -4.80
CA ALA A 174 1.90 -7.73 -5.09
C ALA A 174 2.84 -8.78 -5.69
N THR A 175 2.46 -10.06 -5.70
CA THR A 175 3.33 -11.15 -6.19
C THR A 175 3.86 -10.89 -7.60
N SER A 176 3.02 -10.40 -8.53
CA SER A 176 3.42 -10.14 -9.93
C SER A 176 4.62 -9.20 -10.05
N GLY A 177 4.75 -8.22 -9.14
CA GLY A 177 5.91 -7.34 -9.04
C GLY A 177 7.12 -8.00 -8.37
N TRP A 178 6.90 -8.88 -7.40
CA TRP A 178 7.96 -9.59 -6.68
C TRP A 178 8.61 -10.71 -7.48
N TRP A 179 7.84 -11.49 -8.24
CA TRP A 179 8.35 -12.57 -9.12
C TRP A 179 9.34 -12.04 -10.16
N LYS A 180 9.19 -10.78 -10.59
CA LYS A 180 10.14 -10.12 -11.51
C LYS A 180 11.50 -9.82 -10.86
N LYS A 181 11.56 -9.64 -9.54
CA LYS A 181 12.77 -9.24 -8.80
C LYS A 181 13.46 -10.39 -8.08
N ARG A 182 12.75 -11.45 -7.70
CA ARG A 182 13.28 -12.61 -6.94
C ARG A 182 12.64 -13.90 -7.44
N ARG A 183 13.38 -14.71 -8.19
CA ARG A 183 12.92 -16.05 -8.63
C ARG A 183 12.89 -16.99 -7.41
N SER A 184 11.84 -17.80 -7.29
CA SER A 184 11.65 -18.69 -6.14
C SER A 184 12.69 -19.82 -6.03
N GLY A 185 13.37 -20.16 -7.13
CA GLY A 185 14.52 -21.08 -7.15
C GLY A 185 14.16 -22.56 -7.02
N LYS A 186 15.17 -23.43 -7.18
CA LYS A 186 15.01 -24.90 -7.16
C LYS A 186 14.52 -25.43 -5.80
N ALA A 187 15.02 -24.86 -4.70
CA ALA A 187 14.63 -25.27 -3.35
C ALA A 187 13.12 -25.09 -3.10
N TYR A 188 12.56 -23.95 -3.50
CA TYR A 188 11.13 -23.70 -3.44
C TYR A 188 10.34 -24.71 -4.28
N ALA A 189 10.74 -24.90 -5.55
CA ALA A 189 10.02 -25.80 -6.46
C ALA A 189 9.99 -27.25 -5.95
N ASN A 190 11.11 -27.74 -5.43
CA ASN A 190 11.22 -29.08 -4.85
C ASN A 190 10.38 -29.23 -3.57
N ALA A 191 10.46 -28.27 -2.65
CA ALA A 191 9.67 -28.32 -1.42
C ALA A 191 8.17 -28.28 -1.74
N LEU A 192 7.77 -27.41 -2.67
CA LEU A 192 6.39 -27.30 -3.09
C LEU A 192 5.89 -28.57 -3.80
N SER A 193 6.70 -29.21 -4.65
CA SER A 193 6.28 -30.43 -5.34
C SER A 193 6.02 -31.58 -4.36
N VAL A 194 6.79 -31.68 -3.28
CA VAL A 194 6.56 -32.64 -2.20
C VAL A 194 5.30 -32.28 -1.41
N ILE A 195 5.12 -31.02 -1.02
CA ILE A 195 3.90 -30.55 -0.30
C ILE A 195 2.63 -30.84 -1.11
N MET A 196 2.67 -30.63 -2.42
CA MET A 196 1.53 -30.89 -3.33
C MET A 196 1.38 -32.37 -3.72
N ASN A 197 2.16 -33.29 -3.12
CA ASN A 197 2.18 -34.72 -3.47
C ASN A 197 2.43 -35.00 -4.96
N MET A 198 3.17 -34.12 -5.66
CA MET A 198 3.60 -34.33 -7.04
C MET A 198 4.86 -35.19 -7.13
N THR A 199 5.64 -35.26 -6.05
CA THR A 199 6.87 -36.05 -5.93
C THR A 199 6.95 -36.67 -4.55
N GLU A 200 7.51 -37.88 -4.43
CA GLU A 200 7.81 -38.50 -3.14
C GLU A 200 8.82 -37.67 -2.34
N GLY A 201 8.64 -37.60 -1.02
CA GLY A 201 9.55 -36.88 -0.14
C GLY A 201 9.01 -36.67 1.27
N ASN A 202 9.81 -36.04 2.12
CA ASN A 202 9.42 -35.68 3.47
C ASN A 202 8.65 -34.34 3.47
N VAL A 203 7.35 -34.41 3.72
CA VAL A 203 6.47 -33.23 3.76
C VAL A 203 6.88 -32.26 4.87
N GLN A 204 7.27 -32.77 6.04
CA GLN A 204 7.68 -31.94 7.18
C GLN A 204 8.96 -31.14 6.86
N GLU A 205 9.97 -31.80 6.31
CA GLU A 205 11.22 -31.17 5.88
C GLU A 205 10.97 -30.13 4.75
N SER A 206 10.00 -30.41 3.89
CA SER A 206 9.60 -29.48 2.82
C SER A 206 8.94 -28.22 3.39
N TRP A 207 8.09 -28.35 4.41
CA TRP A 207 7.54 -27.21 5.14
C TRP A 207 8.61 -26.41 5.88
N GLU A 208 9.60 -27.07 6.50
CA GLU A 208 10.74 -26.40 7.13
C GLU A 208 11.58 -25.63 6.10
N THR A 209 11.78 -26.20 4.92
CA THR A 209 12.42 -25.52 3.78
C THR A 209 11.63 -24.28 3.37
N MET A 210 10.30 -24.38 3.24
CA MET A 210 9.44 -23.24 2.90
C MET A 210 9.50 -22.14 3.96
N LEU A 211 9.53 -22.50 5.25
CA LEU A 211 9.68 -21.55 6.36
C LEU A 211 11.05 -20.85 6.36
N ASN A 212 12.12 -21.57 6.03
CA ASN A 212 13.43 -20.96 5.89
C ASN A 212 13.50 -19.99 4.70
N LEU A 213 12.87 -20.36 3.58
CA LEU A 213 12.77 -19.49 2.41
C LEU A 213 11.91 -18.25 2.70
N SER A 214 10.80 -18.39 3.43
CA SER A 214 9.94 -17.25 3.77
C SER A 214 10.67 -16.21 4.63
N ARG A 215 11.59 -16.63 5.51
CA ARG A 215 12.49 -15.73 6.25
C ARG A 215 13.53 -15.07 5.34
N GLY A 216 13.96 -15.78 4.31
CA GLY A 216 14.91 -15.35 3.28
C GLY A 216 14.32 -14.41 2.22
N SER A 217 13.21 -13.73 2.49
CA SER A 217 12.66 -12.71 1.58
C SER A 217 12.03 -13.29 0.29
N ASN A 218 11.61 -14.55 0.33
CA ASN A 218 10.86 -15.28 -0.70
C ASN A 218 9.34 -15.17 -0.44
N LEU A 219 8.67 -14.18 -1.06
CA LEU A 219 7.24 -13.97 -0.86
C LEU A 219 6.38 -15.20 -1.21
N PRO A 220 6.58 -15.88 -2.35
CA PRO A 220 5.81 -17.09 -2.66
C PRO A 220 5.89 -18.14 -1.55
N ALA A 221 7.07 -18.36 -0.96
CA ALA A 221 7.20 -19.27 0.18
C ALA A 221 6.44 -18.74 1.41
N ALA A 222 6.48 -17.43 1.66
CA ALA A 222 5.75 -16.82 2.76
C ALA A 222 4.22 -16.97 2.64
N LEU A 223 3.66 -16.85 1.42
CA LEU A 223 2.23 -17.07 1.18
C LEU A 223 1.82 -18.52 1.41
N TRP A 224 2.64 -19.49 0.98
CA TRP A 224 2.39 -20.91 1.27
C TRP A 224 2.48 -21.22 2.76
N VAL A 225 3.47 -20.66 3.47
CA VAL A 225 3.60 -20.83 4.93
C VAL A 225 2.42 -20.18 5.66
N ALA A 226 1.97 -19.01 5.22
CA ALA A 226 0.78 -18.34 5.75
C ALA A 226 -0.47 -19.22 5.58
N ASP A 227 -0.67 -19.79 4.39
CA ASP A 227 -1.77 -20.73 4.15
C ASP A 227 -1.64 -22.01 4.98
N GLY A 228 -0.43 -22.55 5.11
CA GLY A 228 -0.15 -23.71 5.96
C GLY A 228 -0.47 -23.47 7.44
N TYR A 229 -0.19 -22.28 7.97
CA TYR A 229 -0.60 -21.88 9.32
C TYR A 229 -2.11 -21.64 9.46
N LYS A 230 -2.78 -21.26 8.38
CA LYS A 230 -4.24 -21.09 8.32
C LYS A 230 -4.95 -22.45 8.36
N THR A 231 -4.50 -23.40 7.55
CA THR A 231 -5.14 -24.71 7.34
C THR A 231 -4.67 -25.77 8.33
N GLY A 232 -3.48 -25.61 8.90
CA GLY A 232 -2.84 -26.60 9.76
C GLY A 232 -1.93 -27.59 9.01
N GLU A 233 -1.77 -27.45 7.70
CA GLU A 233 -0.94 -28.34 6.88
C GLU A 233 0.54 -28.32 7.27
N ILE A 234 1.01 -27.23 7.89
CA ILE A 234 2.37 -27.12 8.44
C ILE A 234 2.54 -27.85 9.80
N GLY A 235 1.48 -28.53 10.27
CA GLY A 235 1.45 -29.30 11.52
C GLY A 235 0.69 -28.63 12.66
N ARG A 236 0.24 -27.38 12.50
CA ARG A 236 -0.64 -26.67 13.46
C ARG A 236 -1.36 -25.49 12.84
N VAL A 237 -2.54 -25.19 13.35
CA VAL A 237 -3.26 -23.93 13.05
C VAL A 237 -2.74 -22.83 13.98
N ASP A 238 -2.12 -21.79 13.41
CA ASP A 238 -1.50 -20.69 14.15
C ASP A 238 -1.52 -19.40 13.34
N PRO A 239 -2.70 -18.74 13.20
CA PRO A 239 -2.85 -17.58 12.33
C PRO A 239 -1.98 -16.39 12.75
N LYS A 240 -1.58 -16.30 14.02
CA LYS A 240 -0.68 -15.26 14.52
C LYS A 240 0.72 -15.39 13.94
N GLU A 241 1.27 -16.60 13.90
CA GLU A 241 2.56 -16.84 13.22
C GLU A 241 2.45 -16.66 11.71
N GLY A 242 1.30 -17.02 11.11
CA GLY A 242 0.99 -16.69 9.71
C GLY A 242 1.08 -15.18 9.42
N VAL A 243 0.42 -14.34 10.24
CA VAL A 243 0.48 -12.87 10.11
C VAL A 243 1.91 -12.37 10.28
N LYS A 244 2.61 -12.81 11.32
CA LYS A 244 4.00 -12.42 11.60
C LYS A 244 4.93 -12.76 10.44
N ASN A 245 4.69 -13.86 9.74
CA ASN A 245 5.44 -14.26 8.55
C ASN A 245 5.20 -13.34 7.34
N LEU A 246 4.04 -12.68 7.24
CA LEU A 246 3.71 -11.73 6.17
C LEU A 246 4.15 -10.28 6.47
N ILE A 247 4.21 -9.85 7.73
CA ILE A 247 4.57 -8.48 8.11
C ILE A 247 5.85 -7.94 7.43
N PRO A 248 6.97 -8.69 7.32
CA PRO A 248 8.19 -8.19 6.68
C PRO A 248 8.00 -7.79 5.21
N TYR A 249 7.01 -8.39 4.54
CA TYR A 249 6.70 -8.10 3.14
C TYR A 249 5.95 -6.79 3.00
N LEU A 250 5.11 -6.41 3.97
CA LEU A 250 4.43 -5.11 4.00
C LEU A 250 5.42 -3.93 3.97
N SER A 251 6.53 -4.04 4.70
CA SER A 251 7.58 -3.01 4.76
C SER A 251 8.41 -2.91 3.47
N THR A 252 8.31 -3.88 2.55
CA THR A 252 9.06 -3.91 1.29
C THR A 252 8.16 -4.00 0.05
N GLY A 253 6.84 -4.01 0.26
CA GLY A 253 5.84 -4.05 -0.78
C GLY A 253 5.77 -2.75 -1.59
N PRO A 254 5.07 -2.79 -2.73
CA PRO A 254 4.99 -1.66 -3.66
C PRO A 254 4.27 -0.43 -3.07
N TRP A 255 3.40 -0.64 -2.08
CA TRP A 255 2.67 0.42 -1.36
C TRP A 255 3.50 1.17 -0.31
N ARG A 256 4.75 0.75 -0.08
CA ARG A 256 5.64 1.39 0.89
C ARG A 256 5.80 2.88 0.55
N ILE A 257 5.52 3.74 1.51
CA ILE A 257 5.90 5.15 1.44
C ILE A 257 7.41 5.25 1.64
N ASP A 258 8.11 5.88 0.70
CA ASP A 258 9.57 5.94 0.75
C ASP A 258 10.08 6.97 1.77
N VAL A 259 10.43 6.45 2.94
CA VAL A 259 10.93 7.21 4.09
C VAL A 259 12.19 8.01 3.75
N ALA A 260 13.10 7.45 2.95
CA ALA A 260 14.32 8.16 2.55
C ALA A 260 13.99 9.42 1.73
N SER A 261 13.11 9.27 0.73
CA SER A 261 12.62 10.41 -0.05
C SER A 261 11.93 11.48 0.81
N ILE A 262 11.21 11.12 1.88
CA ILE A 262 10.60 12.11 2.79
C ILE A 262 11.68 12.90 3.54
N ILE A 263 12.70 12.22 4.08
CA ILE A 263 13.80 12.87 4.82
C ILE A 263 14.56 13.82 3.91
N GLU A 264 14.99 13.32 2.74
CA GLU A 264 15.82 14.02 1.77
C GLU A 264 15.08 15.12 1.00
N SER A 265 13.74 15.12 1.03
CA SER A 265 12.94 16.14 0.35
C SER A 265 13.17 17.53 0.95
N ASN A 266 13.45 18.48 0.06
CA ASN A 266 13.50 19.91 0.35
C ASN A 266 12.12 20.60 0.23
N GLU A 267 11.07 19.86 -0.15
CA GLU A 267 9.72 20.42 -0.22
C GLU A 267 9.19 20.77 1.18
N THR A 268 8.44 21.87 1.27
CA THR A 268 7.76 22.27 2.51
C THR A 268 6.52 21.42 2.74
N VAL A 269 6.73 20.21 3.28
CA VAL A 269 5.68 19.21 3.52
C VAL A 269 5.62 18.82 5.00
N ASN A 270 4.46 18.35 5.43
CA ASN A 270 4.25 17.80 6.77
C ASN A 270 4.84 16.38 6.84
N LYS A 271 6.17 16.30 7.04
CA LYS A 271 6.92 15.04 7.14
C LYS A 271 6.40 14.17 8.28
N THR A 272 6.04 14.77 9.42
CA THR A 272 5.50 14.05 10.59
C THR A 272 4.23 13.28 10.24
N LEU A 273 3.29 13.89 9.52
CA LEU A 273 2.07 13.20 9.08
C LEU A 273 2.40 12.06 8.11
N LEU A 274 3.32 12.27 7.16
CA LEU A 274 3.72 11.22 6.23
C LEU A 274 4.40 10.03 6.94
N PHE A 275 5.23 10.28 7.95
CA PHE A 275 5.82 9.23 8.77
C PHE A 275 4.79 8.51 9.65
N ASP A 276 3.80 9.23 10.19
CA ASP A 276 2.69 8.61 10.93
C ASP A 276 1.89 7.65 10.04
N ILE A 277 1.52 8.07 8.82
CA ILE A 277 0.85 7.22 7.83
C ILE A 277 1.71 5.99 7.53
N ALA A 278 2.98 6.20 7.18
CA ALA A 278 3.92 5.12 6.86
C ALA A 278 4.08 4.12 8.03
N SER A 279 4.16 4.63 9.27
CA SER A 279 4.28 3.84 10.49
C SER A 279 3.05 2.95 10.71
N LYS A 280 1.84 3.53 10.56
CA LYS A 280 0.56 2.82 10.71
C LYS A 280 0.35 1.71 9.69
N ILE A 281 0.95 1.82 8.50
CA ILE A 281 0.93 0.75 7.47
C ILE A 281 2.11 -0.24 7.58
N GLY A 282 2.81 -0.27 8.72
CA GLY A 282 3.86 -1.28 8.99
C GLY A 282 5.24 -0.94 8.45
N ASN A 283 5.56 0.33 8.19
CA ASN A 283 6.92 0.73 7.84
C ASN A 283 7.78 0.90 9.10
N ASN A 284 8.65 -0.10 9.37
CA ASN A 284 9.53 -0.11 10.54
C ASN A 284 10.52 1.08 10.58
N TYR A 285 10.96 1.59 9.43
CA TYR A 285 11.84 2.76 9.40
C TYR A 285 11.08 4.02 9.83
N ALA A 286 9.84 4.18 9.36
CA ALA A 286 8.99 5.29 9.77
C ALA A 286 8.67 5.23 11.28
N GLN A 287 8.40 4.03 11.83
CA GLN A 287 8.21 3.83 13.28
C GLN A 287 9.43 4.28 14.09
N ALA A 288 10.63 3.90 13.65
CA ALA A 288 11.87 4.32 14.30
C ALA A 288 12.05 5.84 14.23
N ILE A 289 11.86 6.45 13.06
CA ILE A 289 12.05 7.90 12.87
C ILE A 289 11.01 8.72 13.62
N SER A 290 9.75 8.29 13.66
CA SER A 290 8.71 8.95 14.44
C SER A 290 9.02 8.99 15.94
N SER A 291 9.86 8.08 16.44
CA SER A 291 10.34 8.07 17.82
C SER A 291 11.45 9.12 18.08
N PHE A 292 12.05 9.68 17.02
CA PHE A 292 13.11 10.68 17.08
C PHE A 292 12.84 11.86 16.12
N PRO A 293 11.88 12.75 16.44
CA PRO A 293 11.50 13.86 15.56
C PRO A 293 12.64 14.85 15.25
N GLN A 294 13.71 14.85 16.03
CA GLN A 294 14.89 15.72 15.87
C GLN A 294 15.69 15.44 14.57
N ILE A 295 15.37 14.36 13.86
CA ILE A 295 16.14 13.88 12.69
C ILE A 295 15.72 14.56 11.38
N TYR A 296 14.57 15.24 11.32
CA TYR A 296 14.00 15.78 10.08
C TYR A 296 13.24 17.10 10.23
#